data_AF-A0A365H3D1-F1
#
_entry.id   AF-A0A365H3D1-F1
#
_cell.length_a   1.000
_cell.length_b   1.000
_cell.length_c   1.000
_cell.angle_alpha   90.00
_cell.angle_beta   90.00
_cell.angle_gamma   90.00
#
_symmetry.space_group_name_H-M   'P 1'
#
loop_
_entity.id
_entity.type
_entity.pdbx_description
1 polymer ?
#
loop_
_entity_poly.entity_id
_entity_poly.type
_entity_poly.pdbx_seq_one_letter_code
_entity_poly.pdbx_strand_id
1 'polypeptide(L)'
;MLRGMRTARGLSQEDVAQMMTAAGFSWRQTTVAKTEAGARPVRLNEAVALAYFFGLTVDDMLGNTPGSEHVSKAESAYRITQSLTAHAELRAVEAKRRAERAAQEHEESVELLRDLERRREAARHAFREACDLEAAEEEAAELRWGHD
;
A
#
# COMPACT_ATOMS: atom_id res chain seq x y z
N MET A 1 25.81 -14.30 -12.69
CA MET A 1 25.25 -13.28 -11.78
C MET A 1 23.97 -13.72 -11.08
N LEU A 2 22.90 -14.09 -11.80
CA LEU A 2 21.61 -14.52 -11.21
C LEU A 2 21.75 -15.62 -10.14
N ARG A 3 22.55 -16.64 -10.43
CA ARG A 3 22.84 -17.73 -9.48
C ARG A 3 23.36 -17.21 -8.13
N GLY A 4 24.32 -16.29 -8.15
CA GLY A 4 24.92 -15.74 -6.93
C GLY A 4 23.91 -14.96 -6.09
N MET A 5 23.07 -14.15 -6.73
CA MET A 5 22.01 -13.38 -6.06
C MET A 5 20.96 -14.29 -5.44
N ARG A 6 20.60 -15.37 -6.14
CA ARG A 6 19.65 -16.38 -5.67
C ARG A 6 20.20 -17.14 -4.46
N THR A 7 21.41 -17.70 -4.56
CA THR A 7 22.01 -18.49 -3.48
C THR A 7 22.31 -17.66 -2.24
N ALA A 8 22.71 -16.39 -2.40
CA ALA A 8 22.93 -15.47 -1.28
C ALA A 8 21.66 -15.21 -0.44
N ARG A 9 20.48 -15.42 -1.04
CA ARG A 9 19.18 -15.29 -0.37
C ARG A 9 18.55 -16.62 0.02
N GLY A 10 19.27 -17.74 -0.12
CA GLY A 10 18.77 -19.07 0.19
C GLY A 10 17.65 -19.56 -0.74
N LEU A 11 17.46 -18.91 -1.89
CA LEU A 11 16.37 -19.22 -2.81
C LEU A 11 16.68 -20.42 -3.70
N SER A 12 15.68 -21.24 -3.96
CA SER A 12 15.71 -22.31 -4.95
C SER A 12 15.50 -21.77 -6.37
N GLN A 13 15.89 -22.53 -7.40
CA GLN A 13 15.60 -22.14 -8.79
C GLN A 13 14.09 -22.11 -9.07
N GLU A 14 13.31 -22.92 -8.36
CA GLU A 14 11.85 -22.95 -8.47
C GLU A 14 11.25 -21.67 -7.87
N ASP A 15 11.78 -21.17 -6.74
CA ASP A 15 11.31 -19.93 -6.12
C ASP A 15 11.43 -18.76 -7.10
N VAL A 16 12.58 -18.65 -7.78
CA VAL A 16 12.80 -17.61 -8.80
C VAL A 16 11.85 -17.77 -9.99
N ALA A 17 11.54 -19.01 -10.40
CA ALA A 17 10.59 -19.25 -11.47
C ALA A 17 9.17 -18.83 -11.07
N GLN A 18 8.74 -19.12 -9.85
CA GLN A 18 7.45 -18.72 -9.31
C GLN A 18 7.32 -17.20 -9.21
N MET A 19 8.36 -16.53 -8.72
CA MET A 19 8.40 -15.06 -8.68
C MET A 19 8.29 -14.42 -10.06
N MET A 20 9.03 -14.94 -11.04
CA MET A 20 8.97 -14.43 -12.41
C MET A 20 7.62 -14.74 -13.06
N THR A 21 6.99 -15.86 -12.70
CA THR A 21 5.60 -16.18 -13.08
C THR A 21 4.61 -15.20 -12.48
N ALA A 22 4.76 -14.85 -11.19
CA ALA A 22 3.94 -13.84 -10.53
C ALA A 22 4.14 -12.44 -11.14
N ALA A 23 5.32 -12.16 -11.70
CA ALA A 23 5.61 -10.94 -12.47
C ALA A 23 5.12 -11.00 -13.94
N GLY A 24 4.41 -12.06 -14.35
CA GLY A 24 3.80 -12.19 -15.68
C GLY A 24 4.67 -12.86 -16.74
N PHE A 25 5.81 -13.44 -16.37
CA PHE A 25 6.71 -14.13 -17.30
C PHE A 25 6.52 -15.66 -17.24
N SER A 26 6.51 -16.34 -18.38
CA SER A 26 6.38 -17.80 -18.43
C SER A 26 7.68 -18.53 -18.08
N TRP A 27 8.24 -18.26 -16.90
CA TRP A 27 9.47 -18.87 -16.42
C TRP A 27 9.16 -20.20 -15.72
N ARG A 28 10.02 -21.18 -15.97
CA ARG A 28 10.05 -22.47 -15.25
C ARG A 28 11.41 -22.63 -14.60
N GLN A 29 11.56 -23.56 -13.66
CA GLN A 29 12.87 -23.89 -13.07
C GLN A 29 13.97 -24.08 -14.12
N THR A 30 13.65 -24.76 -15.23
CA THR A 30 14.59 -24.98 -16.35
C THR A 30 14.96 -23.69 -17.09
N THR A 31 14.05 -22.70 -17.16
CA THR A 31 14.34 -21.36 -17.67
C THR A 31 15.37 -20.67 -16.78
N VAL A 32 15.18 -20.72 -15.46
CA VAL A 32 16.14 -20.17 -14.48
C VAL A 32 17.50 -20.84 -14.64
N ALA A 33 17.54 -22.18 -14.70
CA ALA A 33 18.78 -22.94 -14.87
C ALA A 33 19.53 -22.56 -16.16
N LYS A 34 18.83 -22.45 -17.30
CA LYS A 34 19.42 -22.02 -18.58
C LYS A 34 19.92 -20.58 -18.54
N THR A 35 19.16 -19.68 -17.91
CA THR A 35 19.57 -18.29 -17.71
C THR A 35 20.81 -18.19 -16.80
N GLU A 36 20.86 -18.95 -15.70
CA GLU A 36 22.03 -19.00 -14.81
C GLU A 36 23.28 -19.54 -15.50
N ALA A 37 23.11 -20.48 -16.44
CA ALA A 37 24.19 -21.03 -17.26
C ALA A 37 24.57 -20.14 -18.44
N GLY A 38 23.87 -19.02 -18.68
CA GLY A 38 24.09 -18.15 -19.84
C GLY A 38 23.61 -18.75 -21.18
N ALA A 39 22.94 -19.90 -21.15
CA ALA A 39 22.46 -20.60 -22.34
C ALA A 39 21.16 -20.02 -22.91
N ARG A 40 20.51 -19.11 -22.18
CA ARG A 40 19.31 -18.39 -22.64
C ARG A 40 19.51 -16.88 -22.42
N PRO A 41 19.28 -16.04 -23.44
CA PRO A 41 19.27 -14.60 -23.25
C PRO A 41 18.12 -14.16 -22.33
N VAL A 42 18.35 -13.10 -21.58
CA VAL A 42 17.33 -12.44 -20.74
C VAL A 42 16.83 -11.21 -21.48
N ARG A 43 15.52 -11.08 -21.65
CA ARG A 43 14.93 -9.89 -22.27
C ARG A 43 15.00 -8.71 -21.29
N LEU A 44 15.04 -7.47 -21.80
CA LEU A 44 15.17 -6.27 -20.94
C LEU A 44 14.07 -6.19 -19.86
N ASN A 45 12.82 -6.48 -20.21
CA ASN A 45 11.71 -6.51 -19.26
C ASN A 45 11.87 -7.60 -18.19
N GLU A 46 12.41 -8.77 -18.54
CA GLU A 46 12.76 -9.82 -17.59
C GLU A 46 13.89 -9.36 -16.65
N ALA A 47 14.91 -8.67 -17.19
CA ALA A 47 16.01 -8.13 -16.40
C ALA A 47 15.54 -7.06 -15.41
N VAL A 48 14.65 -6.16 -15.81
CA VAL A 48 14.03 -5.16 -14.92
C VAL A 48 13.27 -5.84 -13.77
N ALA A 49 12.49 -6.89 -14.07
CA ALA A 49 11.73 -7.60 -13.04
C ALA A 49 12.64 -8.32 -12.04
N LEU A 50 13.71 -8.96 -12.53
CA LEU A 50 14.74 -9.56 -11.67
C LEU A 50 15.42 -8.49 -10.80
N ALA A 51 15.81 -7.35 -11.39
CA ALA A 51 16.45 -6.26 -10.68
C ALA A 51 15.56 -5.73 -9.56
N TYR A 52 14.28 -5.45 -9.86
CA TYR A 52 13.28 -5.04 -8.88
C TYR A 52 13.15 -6.05 -7.73
N PHE A 53 13.04 -7.34 -8.05
CA PHE A 53 12.94 -8.38 -7.03
C PHE A 53 14.18 -8.45 -6.13
N PHE A 54 15.37 -8.35 -6.72
CA PHE A 54 16.62 -8.41 -5.98
C PHE A 54 17.01 -7.07 -5.33
N GLY A 55 16.19 -6.03 -5.46
CA GLY A 55 16.47 -4.69 -4.92
C GLY A 55 17.69 -4.04 -5.57
N LEU A 56 17.91 -4.29 -6.85
CA LEU A 56 19.03 -3.80 -7.65
C LEU A 56 18.52 -2.99 -8.85
N THR A 57 19.43 -2.27 -9.50
CA THR A 57 19.19 -1.70 -10.83
C THR A 57 19.61 -2.69 -11.91
N VAL A 58 19.13 -2.48 -13.14
CA VAL A 58 19.60 -3.27 -14.31
C VAL A 58 21.10 -2.99 -14.58
N ASP A 59 21.58 -1.79 -14.28
CA ASP A 59 23.00 -1.44 -14.41
C ASP A 59 23.88 -2.26 -13.46
N ASP A 60 23.44 -2.41 -12.21
CA ASP A 60 24.09 -3.30 -11.24
C ASP A 60 24.12 -4.75 -11.79
N MET A 61 23.05 -5.17 -12.47
CA MET A 61 22.94 -6.48 -13.11
C MET A 61 23.83 -6.70 -14.34
N LEU A 62 24.23 -5.63 -15.02
CA LEU A 62 25.09 -5.71 -16.20
C LEU A 62 26.57 -5.59 -15.85
N GLY A 63 26.90 -5.25 -14.60
CA GLY A 63 28.28 -4.99 -14.17
C GLY A 63 28.89 -3.76 -14.85
N ASN A 64 28.07 -2.93 -15.49
CA ASN A 64 28.50 -1.85 -16.37
C ASN A 64 28.52 -0.51 -15.63
N THR A 65 29.26 -0.43 -14.53
CA THR A 65 29.63 0.88 -13.98
C THR A 65 30.84 1.40 -14.77
N PRO A 66 30.84 2.65 -15.29
CA PRO A 66 32.02 3.23 -15.90
C PRO A 66 33.21 3.13 -14.93
N GLY A 67 34.24 2.38 -15.30
CA GLY A 67 35.42 2.12 -14.46
C GLY A 67 35.64 0.67 -14.00
N SER A 68 35.04 -0.34 -14.64
CA SER A 68 35.21 -1.74 -14.25
C SER A 68 36.52 -2.38 -14.71
N GLU A 69 37.64 -1.84 -14.25
CA GLU A 69 38.74 -2.67 -13.75
C GLU A 69 38.74 -2.49 -12.23
N HIS A 70 38.17 -3.46 -11.51
CA HIS A 70 38.15 -3.55 -10.04
C HIS A 70 37.30 -2.54 -9.25
N VAL A 71 35.97 -2.55 -9.42
CA VAL A 71 35.09 -2.09 -8.33
C VAL A 71 35.23 -3.08 -7.17
N SER A 72 35.79 -2.61 -6.05
CA SER A 72 35.96 -3.43 -4.85
C SER A 72 34.60 -3.90 -4.33
N LYS A 73 34.52 -5.12 -3.78
CA LYS A 73 33.31 -5.65 -3.12
C LYS A 73 32.73 -4.67 -2.10
N ALA A 74 33.58 -3.87 -1.45
CA ALA A 74 33.18 -2.84 -0.50
C ALA A 74 32.37 -1.70 -1.16
N GLU A 75 32.76 -1.28 -2.37
CA GLU A 75 32.10 -0.21 -3.10
C GLU A 75 30.75 -0.67 -3.66
N SER A 76 30.68 -1.90 -4.19
CA SER A 76 29.39 -2.49 -4.58
C SER A 76 28.45 -2.64 -3.38
N ALA A 77 28.95 -3.09 -2.23
CA ALA A 77 28.14 -3.20 -1.01
C ALA A 77 27.62 -1.82 -0.55
N TYR A 78 28.48 -0.80 -0.56
CA TYR A 78 28.11 0.56 -0.19
C TYR A 78 26.99 1.12 -1.09
N ARG A 79 27.12 0.95 -2.41
CA ARG A 79 26.11 1.42 -3.37
C ARG A 79 24.77 0.71 -3.19
N ILE A 80 24.79 -0.61 -2.99
CA ILE A 80 23.57 -1.38 -2.71
C ILE A 80 22.92 -0.87 -1.42
N THR A 81 23.70 -0.68 -0.35
CA THR A 81 23.19 -0.14 0.92
C THR A 81 22.60 1.25 0.74
N GLN A 82 23.26 2.16 0.01
CA GLN A 82 22.72 3.48 -0.28
C GLN A 82 21.37 3.42 -1.02
N SER A 83 21.27 2.58 -2.06
CA SER A 83 20.03 2.42 -2.83
C SER A 83 18.89 1.90 -1.95
N LEU A 84 19.17 0.87 -1.13
CA LEU A 84 18.19 0.30 -0.20
C LEU A 84 17.75 1.31 0.86
N THR A 85 18.69 2.11 1.40
CA THR A 85 18.38 3.19 2.34
C THR A 85 17.46 4.23 1.71
N ALA A 86 17.79 4.72 0.50
CA ALA A 86 16.96 5.70 -0.19
C ALA A 86 15.54 5.19 -0.45
N HIS A 87 15.39 3.90 -0.78
CA HIS A 87 14.07 3.28 -0.96
C HIS A 87 13.30 3.16 0.37
N ALA A 88 13.99 2.80 1.46
CA ALA A 88 13.39 2.74 2.78
C ALA A 88 12.92 4.12 3.25
N GLU A 89 13.72 5.17 3.01
CA GLU A 89 13.39 6.56 3.30
C GLU A 89 12.15 7.02 2.53
N LEU A 90 12.09 6.76 1.21
CA LEU A 90 10.92 7.11 0.40
C LEU A 90 9.64 6.44 0.94
N ARG A 91 9.72 5.14 1.24
CA ARG A 91 8.59 4.40 1.83
C ARG A 91 8.16 4.97 3.19
N ALA A 92 9.11 5.37 4.02
CA ALA A 92 8.83 6.00 5.31
C ALA A 92 8.10 7.34 5.15
N VAL A 93 8.54 8.18 4.21
CA VAL A 93 7.88 9.46 3.88
C VAL A 93 6.45 9.23 3.36
N GLU A 94 6.26 8.27 2.47
CA GLU A 94 4.93 7.93 1.95
C GLU A 94 4.00 7.38 3.02
N ALA A 95 4.52 6.50 3.89
CA ALA A 95 3.77 5.96 5.02
C ALA A 95 3.34 7.08 5.98
N LYS A 96 4.24 8.02 6.28
CA LYS A 96 3.94 9.21 7.10
C LYS A 96 2.82 10.05 6.47
N ARG A 97 2.94 10.40 5.19
CA ARG A 97 1.92 11.17 4.46
C ARG A 97 0.56 10.47 4.41
N ARG A 98 0.54 9.13 4.37
CA ARG A 98 -0.69 8.35 4.40
C ARG A 98 -1.33 8.39 5.79
N ALA A 99 -0.52 8.28 6.84
CA ALA A 99 -0.98 8.38 8.22
C ALA A 99 -1.54 9.79 8.54
N GLU A 100 -0.86 10.85 8.08
CA GLU A 100 -1.34 12.24 8.24
C GLU A 100 -2.70 12.45 7.57
N ARG A 101 -2.88 11.95 6.34
CA ARG A 101 -4.17 12.01 5.64
C ARG A 101 -5.26 11.24 6.36
N ALA A 102 -4.97 10.01 6.79
CA ALA A 102 -5.94 9.21 7.54
C ALA A 102 -6.33 9.87 8.89
N ALA A 103 -5.39 10.55 9.55
CA ALA A 103 -5.66 11.30 10.77
C ALA A 103 -6.59 12.49 10.51
N GLN A 104 -6.37 13.24 9.42
CA GLN A 104 -7.23 14.34 9.02
C GLN A 104 -8.65 13.85 8.67
N GLU A 105 -8.77 12.80 7.86
CA GLU A 105 -10.07 12.19 7.52
C GLU A 105 -10.82 11.72 8.77
N HIS A 106 -10.10 11.17 9.76
CA HIS A 106 -10.69 10.77 11.03
C HIS A 106 -11.20 11.97 11.83
N GLU A 107 -10.43 13.04 11.93
CA GLU A 107 -10.81 14.27 12.62
C GLU A 107 -12.08 14.88 12.00
N GLU A 108 -12.11 15.01 10.66
CA GLU A 108 -13.27 15.50 9.90
C GLU A 108 -14.51 14.62 10.13
N SER A 109 -14.33 13.29 10.16
CA SER A 109 -15.41 12.34 10.41
C SER A 109 -15.96 12.45 11.84
N VAL A 110 -15.09 12.64 12.83
CA VAL A 110 -15.49 12.83 14.23
C VAL A 110 -16.26 14.14 14.41
N GLU A 111 -15.82 15.22 13.76
CA GLU A 111 -16.53 16.50 13.80
C GLU A 111 -17.93 16.39 13.16
N LEU A 112 -18.02 15.76 12.00
CA LEU A 112 -19.29 15.50 11.33
C LEU A 112 -20.23 14.67 12.22
N LEU A 113 -19.73 13.60 12.85
CA LEU A 113 -20.52 12.78 13.77
C LEU A 113 -21.10 13.61 14.92
N ARG A 114 -20.27 14.45 15.55
CA ARG A 114 -20.73 15.34 16.62
C ARG A 114 -21.82 16.30 16.14
N ASP A 115 -21.69 16.83 14.92
CA ASP A 115 -22.71 17.72 14.37
C ASP A 115 -24.03 16.99 14.10
N LEU A 116 -23.95 15.80 13.51
CA LEU A 116 -25.12 14.96 13.27
C LEU A 116 -25.80 14.52 14.57
N GLU A 117 -25.05 14.23 15.63
CA GLU A 117 -25.59 13.91 16.94
C GLU A 117 -26.39 15.09 17.53
N ARG A 118 -25.83 16.31 17.48
CA ARG A 118 -26.54 17.52 17.91
C ARG A 118 -27.82 17.74 17.11
N ARG A 119 -27.78 17.60 15.79
CA ARG A 119 -28.97 17.74 14.93
C ARG A 119 -30.02 16.68 15.24
N ARG A 120 -29.60 15.43 15.47
CA ARG A 120 -30.48 14.32 15.84
C ARG A 120 -31.17 14.60 17.18
N GLU A 121 -30.45 15.09 18.17
CA GLU A 121 -31.02 15.46 19.47
C GLU A 121 -32.02 16.61 19.35
N ALA A 122 -31.67 17.67 18.61
CA ALA A 122 -32.58 18.79 18.36
C ALA A 122 -33.86 18.33 17.63
N ALA A 123 -33.73 17.51 16.59
CA ALA A 123 -34.86 16.95 15.87
C ALA A 123 -35.75 16.07 16.76
N ARG A 124 -35.13 15.26 17.65
CA ARG A 124 -35.86 14.44 18.62
C ARG A 124 -36.64 15.30 19.62
N HIS A 125 -36.05 16.41 20.09
CA HIS A 125 -36.72 17.34 20.99
C HIS A 125 -37.92 18.00 20.31
N ALA A 126 -37.72 18.58 19.13
CA ALA A 126 -38.78 19.22 18.36
C ALA A 126 -39.92 18.26 18.02
N PHE A 127 -39.60 17.00 17.67
CA PHE A 127 -40.60 15.97 17.44
C PHE A 127 -41.44 15.69 18.69
N ARG A 128 -40.80 15.59 19.86
CA ARG A 128 -41.51 15.38 21.12
C ARG A 128 -42.43 16.55 21.48
N GLU A 129 -41.93 17.77 21.36
CA GLU A 129 -42.74 18.98 21.60
C GLU A 129 -43.97 19.05 20.68
N ALA A 130 -43.81 18.69 19.40
CA ALA A 130 -44.92 18.64 18.45
C ALA A 130 -45.99 17.62 18.86
N CYS A 131 -45.59 16.41 19.27
CA CYS A 131 -46.52 15.40 19.77
C CYS A 131 -47.23 15.84 21.06
N ASP A 132 -46.51 16.48 21.98
CA ASP A 132 -47.10 16.95 23.24
C ASP A 132 -48.13 18.09 22.99
N LEU A 133 -47.87 18.97 22.01
CA LEU A 133 -48.81 20.01 21.60
C LEU A 133 -50.06 19.43 20.93
N GLU A 134 -49.88 18.47 20.02
CA GLU A 134 -50.99 17.81 19.31
C GLU A 134 -51.92 17.10 20.31
N ALA A 135 -51.36 16.37 21.29
CA ALA A 135 -52.14 15.73 22.34
C ALA A 135 -52.91 16.73 23.23
N ALA A 136 -52.30 17.89 23.55
CA ALA A 136 -52.96 18.92 24.34
C ALA A 136 -54.10 19.62 23.57
N GLU A 137 -53.94 19.81 22.26
CA GLU A 137 -55.00 20.33 21.38
C GLU A 137 -56.18 19.35 21.29
N GLU A 138 -55.92 18.04 21.18
CA GLU A 138 -56.94 17.00 21.20
C GLU A 138 -57.71 16.98 22.53
N GLU A 139 -57.02 17.00 23.67
CA GLU A 139 -57.65 17.02 25.00
C GLU A 139 -58.49 18.29 25.22
N ALA A 140 -58.00 19.45 24.78
CA ALA A 140 -58.73 20.71 24.84
C ALA A 140 -59.99 20.69 23.93
N ALA A 141 -59.92 20.06 22.76
CA ALA A 141 -61.06 19.90 21.87
C ALA A 141 -62.13 18.99 22.49
N GLU A 142 -61.75 17.86 23.11
CA GLU A 142 -62.67 16.96 23.81
C GLU A 142 -63.39 17.67 24.97
N LEU A 143 -62.66 18.42 25.80
CA LEU A 143 -63.24 19.21 26.90
C LEU A 143 -64.22 20.29 26.42
N ARG A 144 -64.00 20.84 25.22
CA ARG A 144 -64.84 21.89 24.63
C ARG A 144 -66.16 21.34 24.06
N TRP A 145 -66.19 20.07 23.64
CA TRP A 145 -67.36 19.42 23.05
C TRP A 145 -68.11 18.47 24.02
N GLY A 146 -67.56 18.16 25.19
CA GLY A 146 -68.19 17.30 26.21
C GLY A 146 -69.14 18.00 27.20
N HIS A 147 -69.51 19.26 26.96
CA HIS A 147 -70.29 20.09 27.89
C HIS A 147 -71.72 20.46 27.41
N ASP A 148 -72.18 19.90 26.28
CA ASP A 148 -73.57 19.95 25.79
C ASP A 148 -74.27 18.58 25.98
#